data_AF-A0A2G1MHR6-F1
#
_entry.id   AF-A0A2G1MHR6-F1
#
_cell.length_a   1.000
_cell.length_b   1.000
_cell.length_c   1.000
_cell.angle_alpha   90.00
_cell.angle_beta   90.00
_cell.angle_gamma   90.00
#
_symmetry.space_group_name_H-M   'P 1'
#
loop_
_entity.id
_entity.type
_entity.pdbx_description
1 polymer ?
#
loop_
_entity_poly.entity_id
_entity_poly.type
_entity_poly.pdbx_seq_one_letter_code
_entity_poly.pdbx_strand_id
1 'polypeptide(L)'
;MRQGRTPEGRKCGSLGKLQLLRRSPRRALGAVPPVLMTRFDVFANPVLQVEGEPVVSVAQFIAAVPVTILSQPVARFDAAPEAITYALDMLT
;
A
#
# COMPACT_ATOMS: atom_id res chain seq x y z
N MET A 1 47.66 48.66 -12.03
CA MET A 1 47.35 48.17 -10.67
C MET A 1 46.35 47.02 -10.80
N ARG A 2 46.79 45.76 -10.61
CA ARG A 2 46.46 44.88 -9.45
C ARG A 2 44.96 44.54 -9.37
N GLN A 3 44.56 43.40 -9.94
CA GLN A 3 44.30 42.12 -9.25
C GLN A 3 43.15 42.15 -8.24
N GLY A 4 42.07 41.44 -8.57
CA GLY A 4 41.11 40.89 -7.62
C GLY A 4 40.77 39.46 -8.06
N ARG A 5 41.47 38.47 -7.49
CA ARG A 5 41.23 37.04 -7.66
C ARG A 5 40.08 36.63 -6.74
N THR A 6 39.08 35.93 -7.26
CA THR A 6 38.19 35.08 -6.44
C THR A 6 38.50 33.62 -6.78
N PRO A 7 38.85 32.77 -5.80
CA PRO A 7 39.27 31.41 -6.06
C PRO A 7 38.07 30.48 -6.26
N GLU A 8 37.99 29.89 -7.46
CA GLU A 8 37.12 28.75 -7.74
C GLU A 8 37.42 27.59 -6.80
N GLY A 9 36.38 27.13 -6.12
CA GLY A 9 36.40 25.99 -5.23
C GLY A 9 36.71 24.71 -5.98
N ARG A 10 37.91 24.19 -5.73
CA ARG A 10 38.29 22.77 -5.57
C ARG A 10 37.60 21.77 -6.50
N LYS A 11 38.40 21.28 -7.45
CA LYS A 11 38.28 19.96 -8.08
C LYS A 11 37.87 18.90 -7.05
N CYS A 12 36.66 18.38 -7.16
CA CYS A 12 36.28 17.16 -6.46
C CYS A 12 36.98 16.00 -7.18
N GLY A 13 37.87 15.35 -6.43
CA GLY A 13 38.68 14.24 -6.91
C GLY A 13 37.83 13.10 -7.45
N SER A 14 38.40 12.44 -8.44
CA SER A 14 38.02 11.13 -8.94
C SER A 14 37.84 10.14 -7.78
N LEU A 15 36.60 9.91 -7.38
CA LEU A 15 36.20 8.73 -6.63
C LEU A 15 35.59 7.75 -7.62
N GLY A 16 36.11 6.53 -7.55
CA GLY A 16 36.03 5.50 -8.57
C GLY A 16 34.62 5.24 -9.08
N LYS A 17 34.58 4.65 -10.28
CA LYS A 17 33.41 4.04 -10.91
C LYS A 17 32.73 3.06 -9.95
N LEU A 18 31.97 3.57 -8.99
CA LEU A 18 30.81 2.89 -8.48
C LEU A 18 29.82 2.96 -9.63
N GLN A 19 29.88 1.94 -10.49
CA GLN A 19 28.76 1.59 -11.34
C GLN A 19 27.57 1.51 -10.39
N LEU A 20 26.77 2.58 -10.39
CA LEU A 20 25.38 2.51 -10.02
C LEU A 20 24.85 1.38 -10.90
N LEU A 21 24.77 0.18 -10.32
CA LEU A 21 23.92 -0.88 -10.84
C LEU A 21 22.57 -0.18 -10.88
N ARG A 22 22.20 0.28 -12.07
CA ARG A 22 20.91 0.87 -12.32
C ARG A 22 19.93 -0.21 -11.95
N ARG A 23 19.43 -0.17 -10.70
CA ARG A 23 18.30 -0.97 -10.28
C ARG A 23 17.29 -0.74 -11.38
N SER A 24 17.01 -1.81 -12.11
CA SER A 24 16.06 -1.81 -13.21
C SER A 24 14.86 -1.00 -12.74
N PRO A 25 14.32 -0.09 -13.57
CA PRO A 25 13.07 0.55 -13.21
C PRO A 25 12.14 -0.61 -12.87
N ARG A 26 11.67 -0.67 -11.62
CA ARG A 26 10.58 -1.58 -11.28
C ARG A 26 9.57 -1.29 -12.37
N ARG A 27 9.34 -2.24 -13.28
CA ARG A 27 8.24 -2.13 -14.23
C ARG A 27 7.07 -1.81 -13.33
N ALA A 28 6.59 -0.57 -13.39
CA ALA A 28 5.33 -0.22 -12.79
C ALA A 28 4.39 -1.25 -13.41
N LEU A 29 3.93 -2.18 -12.59
CA LEU A 29 2.90 -3.12 -12.98
C LEU A 29 1.81 -2.22 -13.57
N GLY A 30 1.58 -2.36 -14.88
CA GLY A 30 0.90 -1.35 -15.69
C GLY A 30 -0.38 -0.89 -15.01
N ALA A 31 -0.74 0.38 -15.22
CA ALA A 31 -2.00 0.94 -14.73
C ALA A 31 -3.10 -0.11 -14.84
N VAL A 32 -3.68 -0.50 -13.71
CA VAL A 32 -4.68 -1.56 -13.64
C VAL A 32 -5.80 -1.18 -14.62
N PRO A 33 -6.09 -2.03 -15.62
CA PRO A 33 -7.14 -1.76 -16.58
C PRO A 33 -8.44 -1.31 -15.88
N PRO A 34 -9.15 -0.29 -16.38
CA PRO A 34 -10.40 0.18 -15.77
C PRO A 34 -11.46 -0.92 -15.65
N VAL A 35 -11.42 -1.93 -16.53
CA VAL A 35 -12.28 -3.12 -16.47
C VAL A 35 -12.00 -4.00 -15.26
N LEU A 36 -10.77 -3.98 -14.76
CA LEU A 36 -10.39 -4.64 -13.51
C LEU A 36 -10.73 -3.76 -12.31
N MET A 37 -10.61 -2.43 -12.40
CA MET A 37 -11.10 -1.53 -11.34
C MET A 37 -12.60 -1.70 -11.11
N THR A 38 -13.40 -1.65 -12.19
CA THR A 38 -14.87 -1.81 -12.11
C THR A 38 -15.32 -3.15 -11.53
N ARG A 39 -14.58 -4.26 -11.72
CA ARG A 39 -14.94 -5.55 -11.12
C ARG A 39 -14.69 -5.61 -9.61
N PHE A 40 -13.70 -4.88 -9.11
CA PHE A 40 -13.43 -4.76 -7.67
C PHE A 40 -14.20 -3.63 -7.00
N ASP A 41 -14.64 -2.61 -7.77
CA ASP A 41 -15.46 -1.49 -7.29
C ASP A 41 -16.96 -1.86 -7.12
N VAL A 42 -17.42 -2.97 -7.71
CA VAL A 42 -18.83 -3.41 -7.57
C VAL A 42 -19.13 -3.89 -6.14
N PHE A 43 -18.13 -4.44 -5.43
CA PHE A 43 -18.30 -4.93 -4.06
C PHE A 43 -17.61 -4.00 -3.08
N ALA A 44 -18.41 -3.20 -2.36
CA ALA A 44 -17.91 -2.28 -1.35
C ALA A 44 -17.30 -3.06 -0.18
N ASN A 45 -15.97 -3.04 -0.08
CA ASN A 45 -15.22 -3.62 1.03
C ASN A 45 -15.08 -2.57 2.15
N PRO A 46 -15.66 -2.79 3.35
CA PRO A 46 -15.65 -1.79 4.40
C PRO A 46 -14.25 -1.65 4.99
N VAL A 47 -13.87 -0.40 5.29
CA VAL A 47 -12.65 -0.09 6.05
C VAL A 47 -12.99 -0.14 7.54
N LEU A 48 -12.26 -0.96 8.28
CA LEU A 48 -12.40 -1.19 9.72
C LEU A 48 -11.15 -0.69 10.46
N GLN A 49 -11.31 -0.28 11.71
CA GLN A 49 -10.19 0.13 12.56
C GLN A 49 -9.77 -1.02 13.47
N VAL A 50 -8.52 -1.48 13.34
CA VAL A 50 -7.92 -2.50 14.21
C VAL A 50 -6.71 -1.88 14.90
N GLU A 51 -6.72 -1.80 16.23
CA GLU A 51 -5.63 -1.18 17.01
C GLU A 51 -5.28 0.26 16.56
N GLY A 52 -6.25 0.98 16.00
CA GLY A 52 -6.07 2.34 15.47
C GLY A 52 -5.61 2.43 14.01
N GLU A 53 -5.31 1.28 13.38
CA GLU A 53 -4.88 1.19 12.00
C GLU A 53 -6.05 0.83 11.06
N PRO A 54 -6.15 1.46 9.88
CA PRO A 54 -7.18 1.15 8.90
C PRO A 54 -6.88 -0.17 8.18
N VAL A 55 -7.82 -1.11 8.28
CA VAL A 55 -7.76 -2.43 7.64
C VAL A 55 -9.00 -2.61 6.76
N VAL A 56 -8.81 -3.09 5.53
CA VAL A 56 -9.92 -3.38 4.62
C VAL A 56 -10.45 -4.78 4.87
N SER A 57 -11.74 -4.91 5.16
CA SER A 57 -12.41 -6.22 5.17
C SER A 57 -12.64 -6.68 3.74
N VAL A 58 -12.16 -7.87 3.39
CA VAL A 58 -12.23 -8.38 2.02
C VAL A 58 -13.33 -9.43 1.93
N ALA A 59 -14.58 -8.97 1.83
CA ALA A 59 -15.77 -9.79 2.02
C ALA A 59 -15.88 -10.93 0.97
N GLN A 60 -15.39 -10.72 -0.26
CA GLN A 60 -15.40 -11.73 -1.31
C GLN A 60 -14.54 -12.97 -1.02
N PHE A 61 -13.64 -12.92 -0.02
CA PHE A 61 -12.83 -14.06 0.41
C PHE A 61 -13.29 -14.62 1.76
N ILE A 62 -14.55 -14.39 2.15
CA ILE A 62 -15.08 -14.98 3.38
C ILE A 62 -14.99 -16.51 3.33
N ALA A 63 -14.52 -17.09 4.42
CA ALA A 63 -14.34 -18.53 4.54
C ALA A 63 -14.63 -18.98 5.97
N ALA A 64 -15.17 -20.19 6.10
CA ALA A 64 -15.26 -20.86 7.39
C ALA A 64 -13.85 -21.28 7.84
N VAL A 65 -13.49 -20.98 9.08
CA VAL A 65 -12.22 -21.35 9.69
C VAL A 65 -12.44 -22.18 10.96
N PRO A 66 -11.60 -23.19 11.26
CA PRO A 66 -11.68 -23.91 12.52
C PRO A 66 -11.40 -23.00 13.70
N VAL A 67 -12.17 -23.11 14.79
CA VAL A 67 -11.95 -22.32 16.00
C VAL A 67 -10.55 -22.50 16.61
N THR A 68 -9.88 -23.62 16.34
CA THR A 68 -8.52 -23.92 16.82
C THR A 68 -7.44 -23.03 16.20
N ILE A 69 -7.71 -22.33 15.09
CA ILE A 69 -6.75 -21.39 14.49
C ILE A 69 -6.94 -19.95 14.99
N LEU A 70 -8.01 -19.68 15.73
CA LEU A 70 -8.29 -18.35 16.28
C LEU A 70 -7.44 -18.12 17.53
N SER A 71 -6.72 -17.00 17.54
CA SER A 71 -5.95 -16.51 18.68
C SER A 71 -6.81 -15.64 19.60
N GLN A 72 -6.18 -14.89 20.51
CA GLN A 72 -6.88 -13.93 21.36
C GLN A 72 -7.61 -12.85 20.53
N PRO A 73 -8.84 -12.46 20.90
CA PRO A 73 -9.55 -11.36 20.24
C PRO A 73 -8.81 -10.03 20.39
N VAL A 74 -8.66 -9.29 19.29
CA VAL A 74 -7.94 -8.00 19.26
C VAL A 74 -8.86 -6.79 19.03
N ALA A 75 -10.04 -6.98 18.45
CA ALA A 75 -11.00 -5.92 18.16
C ALA A 75 -12.44 -6.45 18.17
N ARG A 76 -13.40 -5.54 18.33
CA ARG A 76 -14.85 -5.79 18.16
C ARG A 76 -15.41 -4.76 17.20
N PHE A 77 -16.28 -5.18 16.29
CA PHE A 77 -16.88 -4.31 15.26
C PHE A 77 -18.38 -4.11 15.48
N ASP A 78 -18.82 -4.25 16.72
CA ASP A 78 -20.24 -4.19 17.13
C ASP A 78 -20.90 -2.83 16.79
N ALA A 79 -20.10 -1.78 16.58
CA ALA A 79 -20.55 -0.44 16.21
C ALA A 79 -20.75 -0.22 14.69
N ALA A 80 -20.33 -1.16 13.84
CA ALA A 80 -20.47 -1.07 12.38
C ALA A 80 -21.18 -2.30 11.76
N PRO A 81 -22.31 -2.78 12.32
CA PRO A 81 -22.98 -3.98 11.80
C PRO A 81 -23.51 -3.75 10.38
N GLU A 82 -24.05 -2.55 10.10
CA GLU A 82 -24.65 -2.20 8.80
C GLU A 82 -23.65 -2.27 7.65
N ALA A 83 -22.42 -1.78 7.86
CA ALA A 83 -21.38 -1.78 6.83
C ALA A 83 -20.91 -3.21 6.48
N ILE A 84 -20.84 -4.09 7.48
CA ILE A 84 -20.48 -5.50 7.28
C ILE A 84 -21.62 -6.24 6.58
N THR A 85 -22.86 -6.08 7.03
CA THR A 85 -24.03 -6.72 6.42
C THR A 85 -24.22 -6.28 4.97
N TYR A 86 -24.14 -4.97 4.69
CA TYR A 86 -24.25 -4.45 3.33
C TYR A 86 -23.19 -5.06 2.40
N ALA A 87 -21.94 -5.15 2.86
CA ALA A 87 -20.87 -5.75 2.08
C ALA A 87 -21.11 -7.24 1.76
N LEU A 88 -21.75 -7.97 2.69
CA LEU A 88 -22.11 -9.38 2.50
C LEU A 88 -23.32 -9.54 1.57
N ASP A 89 -24.35 -8.72 1.72
CA ASP A 89 -25.56 -8.74 0.89
C ASP A 89 -25.24 -8.46 -0.58
N MET A 90 -24.20 -7.66 -0.86
CA MET A 90 -23.76 -7.43 -2.23
C MET A 90 -23.16 -8.67 -2.90
N LEU A 91 -22.70 -9.67 -2.14
CA LEU A 91 -22.06 -10.89 -2.67
C LEU A 91 -23.03 -12.03 -3.01
N THR A 92 -24.32 -11.91 -2.65
CA THR A 92 -25.36 -12.94 -2.85
C THR A 92 -26.32 -12.59 -3.96
#